data_AF-A0A924PU69-F1
#
_entry.id   AF-A0A924PU69-F1
#
_cell.length_a   1.000
_cell.length_b   1.000
_cell.length_c   1.000
_cell.angle_alpha   90.00
_cell.angle_beta   90.00
_cell.angle_gamma   90.00
#
_symmetry.space_group_name_H-M   'P 1'
#
loop_
_entity.id
_entity.type
_entity.pdbx_description
1 polymer ?
#
loop_
_entity_poly.entity_id
_entity_poly.type
_entity_poly.pdbx_seq_one_letter_code
_entity_poly.pdbx_strand_id
1 'polypeptide(L)'
;MAESTTPSTSPGGLLSSLRGLMATLLAIFQTRLALLATELEEEKLRLLKVLAWGAVALLLGGMGLLFAAAFITVLFWDEHRLLALGLMAAFFVLACMVAVSRANAHWQAATGLLSATLAELDHDRRALMPTGQADHQDDEAP
;
A
#
# COMPACT_ATOMS: atom_id res chain seq x y z
N MET A 1 -10.46 70.06 -15.57
CA MET A 1 -9.44 69.04 -15.27
C MET A 1 -10.19 67.75 -15.02
N ALA A 2 -10.26 66.86 -16.01
CA ALA A 2 -10.95 65.58 -15.92
C ALA A 2 -9.88 64.48 -16.01
N GLU A 3 -9.68 63.73 -14.93
CA GLU A 3 -8.80 62.56 -14.92
C GLU A 3 -9.63 61.36 -14.47
N SER A 4 -10.17 60.63 -15.45
CA SER A 4 -10.83 59.35 -15.26
C SER A 4 -9.81 58.24 -15.47
N THR A 5 -9.14 57.80 -14.41
CA THR A 5 -8.34 56.57 -14.44
C THR A 5 -9.27 55.37 -14.28
N THR A 6 -9.81 54.88 -15.38
CA THR A 6 -10.47 53.56 -15.44
C THR A 6 -9.38 52.46 -15.40
N PRO A 7 -9.32 51.61 -14.37
CA PRO A 7 -8.44 50.45 -14.38
C PRO A 7 -8.99 49.41 -15.35
N SER A 8 -8.28 49.17 -16.44
CA SER A 8 -8.56 48.13 -17.41
C SER A 8 -8.29 46.74 -16.80
N THR A 9 -9.35 46.05 -16.39
CA THR A 9 -9.29 44.64 -15.98
C THR A 9 -9.07 43.79 -17.24
N SER A 10 -7.85 43.26 -17.39
CA SER A 10 -7.46 42.50 -18.57
C SER A 10 -8.06 41.07 -18.53
N PRO A 11 -8.70 40.58 -19.62
CA PRO A 11 -9.27 39.22 -19.73
C PRO A 11 -8.27 38.07 -19.53
N GLY A 12 -6.96 38.36 -19.47
CA GLY A 12 -5.90 37.36 -19.25
C GLY A 12 -5.64 36.95 -17.79
N GLY A 13 -6.28 37.59 -16.80
CA GLY A 13 -5.97 37.40 -15.37
C GLY A 13 -6.40 36.04 -14.77
N LEU A 14 -7.51 35.46 -15.23
CA LEU A 14 -8.01 34.17 -14.75
C LEU A 14 -7.16 33.01 -15.31
N LEU A 15 -6.84 33.08 -16.60
CA LEU A 15 -6.03 32.07 -17.28
C LEU A 15 -4.58 32.06 -16.74
N SER A 16 -4.03 33.24 -16.41
CA SER A 16 -2.72 33.35 -15.78
C SER A 16 -2.74 32.83 -14.33
N SER A 17 -3.81 33.09 -13.57
CA SER A 17 -4.00 32.54 -12.23
C SER A 17 -4.11 31.02 -12.23
N LEU A 18 -4.87 30.44 -13.16
CA LEU A 18 -4.99 28.99 -13.34
C LEU A 18 -3.65 28.36 -13.70
N ARG A 19 -2.88 29.00 -14.58
CA ARG A 19 -1.55 28.55 -14.98
C ARG A 19 -0.54 28.64 -13.83
N GLY A 20 -0.65 29.65 -12.97
CA GLY A 20 0.11 29.77 -11.72
C GLY A 20 -0.28 28.67 -10.71
N LEU A 21 -1.57 28.36 -10.59
CA LEU A 21 -2.06 27.29 -9.71
C LEU A 21 -1.53 25.92 -10.17
N MET A 22 -1.57 25.64 -11.47
CA MET A 22 -1.02 24.42 -12.06
C MET A 22 0.49 24.32 -11.88
N ALA A 23 1.23 25.41 -12.05
CA ALA A 23 2.67 25.44 -11.79
C ALA A 23 2.99 25.15 -10.32
N THR A 24 2.19 25.71 -9.40
CA THR A 24 2.32 25.48 -7.95
C THR A 24 2.00 24.03 -7.58
N LEU A 25 0.91 23.48 -8.13
CA LEU A 25 0.53 22.07 -7.98
C LEU A 25 1.63 21.14 -8.47
N LEU A 26 2.19 21.41 -9.66
CA LEU A 26 3.26 20.60 -10.24
C LEU A 26 4.54 20.65 -9.39
N ALA A 27 4.88 21.82 -8.85
CA ALA A 27 6.02 21.97 -7.94
C ALA A 27 5.81 21.18 -6.63
N ILE A 28 4.62 21.25 -6.03
CA ILE A 28 4.25 20.47 -4.85
C ILE A 28 4.31 18.96 -5.15
N PHE A 29 3.78 18.55 -6.30
CA PHE A 29 3.81 17.16 -6.74
C PHE A 29 5.23 16.65 -6.90
N GLN A 30 6.09 17.40 -7.58
CA GLN A 30 7.49 17.04 -7.81
C GLN A 30 8.25 16.87 -6.50
N THR A 31 8.01 17.74 -5.52
CA THR A 31 8.66 17.68 -4.21
C THR A 31 8.18 16.48 -3.40
N ARG A 32 6.87 16.18 -3.42
CA ARG A 32 6.34 15.00 -2.73
C ARG A 32 6.73 13.69 -3.41
N LEU A 33 6.79 13.63 -4.73
CA LEU A 33 7.29 12.44 -5.45
C LEU A 33 8.77 12.21 -5.17
N ALA A 34 9.57 13.27 -5.07
CA ALA A 34 10.98 13.14 -4.70
C ALA A 34 11.13 12.54 -3.28
N LEU A 35 10.34 13.02 -2.32
CA LEU A 35 10.31 12.46 -0.96
C LEU A 35 9.80 11.01 -0.94
N LEU A 36 8.66 10.74 -1.60
CA LEU A 36 8.11 9.38 -1.70
C LEU A 36 9.09 8.41 -2.36
N ALA A 37 9.77 8.82 -3.42
CA ALA A 37 10.76 7.98 -4.10
C ALA A 37 11.92 7.63 -3.17
N THR A 38 12.42 8.60 -2.39
CA THR A 38 13.47 8.37 -1.40
C THR A 38 12.99 7.50 -0.23
N GLU A 39 11.80 7.75 0.31
CA GLU A 39 11.20 6.92 1.36
C GLU A 39 10.97 5.47 0.88
N LEU A 40 10.50 5.28 -0.35
CA LEU A 40 10.27 3.95 -0.92
C LEU A 40 11.59 3.18 -1.09
N GLU A 41 12.68 3.86 -1.44
CA GLU A 41 14.00 3.26 -1.57
C GLU A 41 14.56 2.82 -0.21
N GLU A 42 14.37 3.65 0.83
CA GLU A 42 14.74 3.29 2.20
C GLU A 42 13.89 2.14 2.75
N GLU A 43 12.57 2.21 2.57
CA GLU A 43 11.62 1.19 3.02
C GLU A 43 11.88 -0.13 2.29
N LYS A 44 12.16 -0.11 0.97
CA LYS A 44 12.56 -1.31 0.22
C LYS A 44 13.81 -1.95 0.80
N LEU A 45 14.85 -1.19 1.13
CA LEU A 45 16.07 -1.72 1.75
C LEU A 45 15.79 -2.31 3.12
N ARG A 46 14.91 -1.67 3.91
CA ARG A 46 14.44 -2.18 5.21
C ARG A 46 13.69 -3.50 5.04
N LEU A 47 12.73 -3.57 4.11
CA LEU A 47 12.00 -4.79 3.78
C LEU A 47 12.93 -5.89 3.29
N LEU A 48 13.90 -5.58 2.41
CA LEU A 48 14.88 -6.56 1.93
C LEU A 48 15.74 -7.10 3.08
N LYS A 49 16.15 -6.24 4.02
CA LYS A 49 16.88 -6.67 5.22
C LYS A 49 16.03 -7.59 6.10
N VAL A 50 14.78 -7.22 6.37
CA VAL A 50 13.85 -8.02 7.17
C VAL A 50 13.56 -9.34 6.46
N LEU A 51 13.38 -9.34 5.14
CA LEU A 51 13.14 -10.55 4.34
C LEU A 51 14.37 -11.46 4.33
N ALA A 52 15.57 -10.90 4.18
CA ALA A 52 16.81 -11.66 4.21
C ALA A 52 17.04 -12.31 5.58
N TRP A 53 16.93 -11.55 6.67
CA TRP A 53 17.06 -12.09 8.03
C TRP A 53 15.91 -13.02 8.40
N GLY A 54 14.69 -12.73 7.94
CA GLY A 54 13.53 -13.61 8.07
C GLY A 54 13.75 -14.95 7.38
N ALA A 55 14.32 -14.96 6.17
CA ALA A 55 14.67 -16.18 5.46
C ALA A 55 15.75 -16.99 6.19
N VAL A 56 16.80 -16.33 6.70
CA VAL A 56 17.83 -16.98 7.53
C VAL A 56 17.22 -17.59 8.78
N ALA A 57 16.37 -16.85 9.49
CA ALA A 57 15.70 -17.32 10.70
C ALA A 57 14.75 -18.49 10.42
N LEU A 58 13.99 -18.45 9.32
CA LEU A 58 13.12 -19.56 8.90
C LEU A 58 13.93 -20.80 8.54
N LEU A 59 15.07 -20.64 7.85
CA LEU A 59 15.93 -21.76 7.46
C LEU A 59 16.58 -22.41 8.68
N LEU A 60 17.21 -21.62 9.56
CA LEU A 60 17.83 -22.13 10.79
C LEU A 60 16.78 -22.73 11.73
N GLY A 61 15.67 -22.03 11.93
CA GLY A 61 14.56 -22.50 12.77
C GLY A 61 13.93 -23.78 12.24
N GLY A 62 13.68 -23.86 10.94
CA GLY A 62 13.15 -25.07 10.28
C GLY A 62 14.11 -26.25 10.40
N MET A 63 15.41 -26.03 10.18
CA MET A 63 16.44 -27.06 10.38
C MET A 63 16.51 -27.53 11.83
N GLY A 64 16.50 -26.59 12.79
CA GLY A 64 16.47 -26.91 14.22
C GLY A 64 15.23 -27.72 14.61
N LEU A 65 14.06 -27.37 14.04
CA LEU A 65 12.81 -28.10 14.27
C LEU A 65 12.85 -29.52 13.69
N LEU A 66 13.43 -29.70 12.50
CA LEU A 66 13.67 -31.03 11.91
C LEU A 66 14.62 -31.87 12.77
N PHE A 67 15.71 -31.28 13.28
CA PHE A 67 16.63 -31.98 14.18
C PHE A 67 15.98 -32.33 15.51
N ALA A 68 15.20 -31.42 16.12
CA ALA A 68 14.45 -31.70 17.34
C ALA A 68 13.45 -32.84 17.12
N ALA A 69 12.77 -32.83 15.97
CA ALA A 69 11.85 -33.89 15.59
C ALA A 69 12.53 -35.25 15.46
N ALA A 70 13.65 -35.30 14.75
CA ALA A 70 14.46 -36.50 14.62
C ALA A 70 15.00 -36.96 15.98
N PHE A 71 15.49 -36.04 16.81
CA PHE A 71 15.99 -36.32 18.15
C PHE A 71 14.92 -36.94 19.03
N ILE A 72 13.72 -36.34 19.11
CA ILE A 72 12.58 -36.89 19.86
C ILE A 72 12.18 -38.26 19.31
N THR A 73 12.14 -38.40 17.97
CA THR A 73 11.79 -39.66 17.33
C THR A 73 12.78 -40.77 17.71
N VAL A 74 14.08 -40.49 17.65
CA VAL A 74 15.15 -41.42 18.04
C VAL A 74 15.09 -41.73 19.53
N LEU A 75 14.84 -40.73 20.37
CA LEU A 75 14.78 -40.88 21.83
C LEU A 75 13.66 -41.84 22.26
N PHE A 76 12.51 -41.81 21.59
CA PHE A 76 11.35 -42.67 21.88
C PHE A 76 11.24 -43.89 20.94
N TRP A 77 12.26 -44.13 20.11
CA TRP A 77 12.22 -45.12 19.04
C TRP A 77 12.14 -46.56 19.55
N ASP A 78 12.70 -46.91 20.70
CA ASP A 78 12.74 -48.33 21.07
C ASP A 78 11.39 -48.88 21.55
N GLU A 79 10.52 -48.03 22.07
CA GLU A 79 9.31 -48.48 22.76
C GLU A 79 8.02 -48.05 22.02
N HIS A 80 8.03 -46.90 21.33
CA HIS A 80 6.80 -46.29 20.79
C HIS A 80 7.00 -45.61 19.41
N ARG A 81 7.71 -46.27 18.47
CA ARG A 81 8.05 -45.75 17.12
C ARG A 81 6.90 -45.03 16.41
N LEU A 82 5.76 -45.70 16.29
CA LEU A 82 4.60 -45.17 15.57
C LEU A 82 3.98 -43.95 16.26
N LEU A 83 3.93 -43.95 17.60
CA LEU A 83 3.38 -42.83 18.36
C LEU A 83 4.30 -41.62 18.30
N ALA A 84 5.62 -41.80 18.43
CA ALA A 84 6.58 -40.72 18.31
C ALA A 84 6.52 -40.05 16.92
N LEU A 85 6.47 -40.86 15.87
CA LEU A 85 6.32 -40.37 14.49
C LEU A 85 4.97 -39.67 14.28
N GLY A 86 3.89 -40.26 14.79
CA GLY A 86 2.53 -39.74 14.66
C GLY A 86 2.33 -38.40 15.37
N LEU A 87 2.82 -38.27 16.61
CA LEU A 87 2.76 -37.01 17.37
C LEU A 87 3.57 -35.91 16.68
N MET A 88 4.76 -36.25 16.20
CA MET A 88 5.61 -35.30 15.50
C MET A 88 4.96 -34.83 14.19
N ALA A 89 4.42 -35.77 13.40
CA ALA A 89 3.70 -35.45 12.17
C ALA A 89 2.48 -34.56 12.45
N ALA A 90 1.65 -34.91 13.43
CA ALA A 90 0.49 -34.11 13.83
C ALA A 90 0.90 -32.70 14.27
N PHE A 91 1.98 -32.59 15.05
CA PHE A 91 2.54 -31.31 15.48
C PHE A 91 2.96 -30.44 14.29
N PHE A 92 3.71 -30.98 13.33
CA PHE A 92 4.11 -30.22 12.13
C PHE A 92 2.92 -29.80 11.26
N VAL A 93 1.91 -30.65 11.10
CA VAL A 93 0.69 -30.33 10.35
C VAL A 93 -0.07 -29.18 11.02
N LEU A 94 -0.25 -29.24 12.34
CA LEU A 94 -0.88 -28.17 13.12
C LEU A 94 -0.09 -26.86 13.02
N ALA A 95 1.23 -26.92 13.19
CA ALA A 95 2.10 -25.75 13.08
C ALA A 95 2.01 -25.11 11.68
N CYS A 96 2.00 -25.94 10.63
CA CYS A 96 1.82 -25.50 9.24
C CYS A 96 0.46 -24.80 9.05
N MET A 97 -0.62 -25.38 9.55
CA MET A 97 -1.97 -24.81 9.43
C MET A 97 -2.10 -23.45 10.13
N VAL A 98 -1.48 -23.30 11.31
CA VAL A 98 -1.40 -22.02 12.02
C VAL A 98 -0.55 -21.01 11.26
N ALA A 99 0.58 -21.42 10.69
CA ALA A 99 1.44 -20.53 9.90
C ALA A 99 0.72 -20.02 8.63
N VAL A 100 0.03 -20.90 7.90
CA VAL A 100 -0.74 -20.54 6.69
C VAL A 100 -1.92 -19.60 7.03
N SER A 101 -2.67 -19.89 8.10
CA SER A 101 -3.79 -19.02 8.51
C SER A 101 -3.31 -17.62 8.91
N ARG A 102 -2.19 -17.51 9.64
CA ARG A 102 -1.59 -16.20 9.96
C ARG A 102 -1.07 -15.48 8.72
N ALA A 103 -0.37 -16.18 7.82
CA ALA A 103 0.09 -15.60 6.57
C ALA A 103 -1.09 -15.04 5.75
N ASN A 104 -2.15 -15.82 5.58
CA ASN A 104 -3.35 -15.38 4.86
C ASN A 104 -4.04 -14.17 5.52
N ALA A 105 -4.07 -14.10 6.85
CA ALA A 105 -4.66 -12.96 7.55
C ALA A 105 -3.86 -11.66 7.29
N HIS A 106 -2.53 -11.73 7.29
CA HIS A 106 -1.68 -10.58 7.00
C HIS A 106 -1.80 -10.09 5.55
N TRP A 107 -1.93 -11.02 4.60
CA TRP A 107 -2.06 -10.67 3.17
C TRP A 107 -3.39 -9.98 2.88
N GLN A 108 -4.49 -10.48 3.46
CA GLN A 108 -5.82 -9.88 3.30
C GLN A 108 -5.90 -8.45 3.89
N ALA A 109 -5.26 -8.21 5.04
CA ALA A 109 -5.22 -6.88 5.64
C ALA A 109 -4.48 -5.85 4.75
N ALA A 110 -3.38 -6.27 4.10
CA ALA A 110 -2.60 -5.39 3.22
C ALA A 110 -3.36 -5.03 1.92
N THR A 111 -4.08 -5.98 1.32
CA THR A 111 -4.87 -5.72 0.10
C THR A 111 -6.08 -4.82 0.36
N GLY A 112 -6.66 -4.87 1.56
CA GLY A 112 -7.82 -4.04 1.95
C GLY A 112 -7.52 -2.53 2.02
N LEU A 113 -6.33 -2.14 2.48
CA LEU A 113 -5.96 -0.73 2.60
C LEU A 113 -5.69 -0.08 1.24
N LEU A 114 -4.97 -0.77 0.35
CA LEU A 114 -4.64 -0.25 -0.99
C LEU A 114 -5.89 -0.14 -1.89
N SER A 115 -6.80 -1.12 -1.79
CA SER A 115 -8.08 -1.09 -2.50
C SER A 115 -8.99 0.04 -2.01
N ALA A 116 -9.00 0.32 -0.69
CA ALA A 116 -9.69 1.49 -0.15
C ALA A 116 -9.11 2.81 -0.69
N THR A 117 -7.78 2.98 -0.71
CA THR A 117 -7.15 4.19 -1.25
C THR A 117 -7.39 4.36 -2.76
N LEU A 118 -7.35 3.25 -3.53
CA LEU A 118 -7.68 3.29 -4.96
C LEU A 118 -9.15 3.63 -5.21
N ALA A 119 -10.06 3.15 -4.35
CA ALA A 119 -11.48 3.48 -4.43
C ALA A 119 -11.73 4.97 -4.13
N GLU A 120 -11.02 5.54 -3.15
CA GLU A 120 -11.10 6.97 -2.83
C GLU A 120 -10.53 7.82 -3.97
N LEU A 121 -9.41 7.40 -4.58
CA LEU A 121 -8.80 8.12 -5.71
C LEU A 121 -9.69 8.11 -6.96
N ASP A 122 -10.42 7.01 -7.17
CA ASP A 122 -11.44 6.94 -8.23
C ASP A 122 -12.66 7.82 -7.91
N HIS A 123 -13.02 7.98 -6.64
CA HIS A 123 -14.05 8.92 -6.21
C HIS A 123 -13.63 10.38 -6.49
N ASP A 124 -12.41 10.76 -6.12
CA ASP A 124 -11.83 12.09 -6.42
C ASP A 124 -11.78 12.36 -7.93
N ARG A 125 -11.41 11.35 -8.74
CA ARG A 125 -11.42 11.46 -10.21
C ARG A 125 -12.81 11.77 -10.76
N ARG A 126 -13.85 11.11 -10.24
CA ARG A 126 -15.24 11.34 -10.67
C ARG A 126 -15.73 12.72 -10.26
N ALA A 127 -15.35 13.22 -9.08
CA ALA A 127 -15.69 14.57 -8.62
C ALA A 127 -15.01 15.68 -9.46
N LEU A 128 -13.84 15.39 -10.02
CA LEU A 128 -13.07 16.32 -10.85
C LEU A 128 -13.45 16.31 -12.33
N MET A 129 -14.23 15.32 -12.82
CA MET A 129 -14.86 15.41 -14.14
C MET A 129 -16.05 16.35 -14.03
N PRO A 130 -15.96 17.59 -14.55
CA PRO A 130 -17.08 18.50 -14.49
C PRO A 130 -18.19 17.88 -15.33
N THR A 131 -19.32 17.54 -14.70
CA THR A 131 -20.56 17.46 -15.47
C THR A 131 -20.68 18.84 -16.08
N GLY A 132 -20.62 18.92 -17.41
CA GLY A 132 -20.79 20.15 -18.15
C GLY A 132 -22.15 20.71 -17.80
N GLN A 133 -22.17 21.52 -16.75
CA GLN A 133 -23.26 22.40 -16.41
C GLN A 133 -23.16 23.52 -17.44
N ALA A 134 -23.68 23.23 -18.64
CA ALA A 134 -24.23 24.24 -19.52
C ALA A 134 -25.49 24.78 -18.84
N ASP A 135 -25.25 25.53 -17.76
CA ASP A 135 -26.22 26.40 -17.11
C ASP A 135 -26.11 27.75 -17.80
N HIS A 136 -26.55 27.75 -19.05
CA HIS A 136 -26.82 28.95 -19.84
C HIS A 136 -27.97 28.57 -20.76
N GLN A 137 -29.18 28.60 -20.23
CA GLN A 137 -30.31 29.30 -20.85
C GLN A 137 -31.48 29.37 -19.85
N ASP A 138 -31.30 30.12 -18.76
CA ASP A 138 -32.43 30.94 -18.30
C ASP A 138 -32.55 32.12 -19.28
N ASP A 139 -33.79 32.54 -19.54
CA ASP A 139 -34.22 33.78 -20.18
C ASP A 139 -34.33 33.88 -21.72
N GLU A 140 -35.37 34.62 -22.13
CA GLU A 140 -35.93 34.90 -23.48
C GLU A 140 -36.72 33.74 -24.13
N ALA A 141 -38.06 33.76 -24.31
CA ALA A 141 -39.04 34.84 -24.34
C ALA A 141 -40.49 34.25 -24.19
N PRO A 142 -41.50 35.07 -23.83
CA PRO A 142 -42.92 34.66 -23.74
C PRO A 142 -43.59 34.36 -25.09
#